data_AF-A0A6A4GHA6-F1
#
_entry.id   AF-A0A6A4GHA6-F1
#
_cell.length_a   1.000
_cell.length_b   1.000
_cell.length_c   1.000
_cell.angle_alpha   90.00
_cell.angle_beta   90.00
_cell.angle_gamma   90.00
#
_symmetry.space_group_name_H-M   'P 1'
#
loop_
_entity.id
_entity.type
_entity.pdbx_description
1 polymer ?
#
loop_
_entity_poly.entity_id
_entity_poly.type
_entity_poly.pdbx_seq_one_letter_code
_entity_poly.pdbx_strand_id
1 'polypeptide(L)'
;SLSDETRPRKTHATEQLIAYFKKLSLPDKLSQNMSIWKSNAASKAKTSNYLIDKASRPGSPCASLITIDQDDWDLIRRDKYLFESFK
;
A
#
# COMPACT_ATOMS: atom_id res chain seq x y z
N SER A 1 6.46 28.06 1.31
CA SER A 1 6.00 26.86 0.59
C SER A 1 7.12 25.83 0.65
N LEU A 2 6.90 24.65 1.24
CA LEU A 2 7.94 23.64 1.51
C LEU A 2 8.16 22.68 0.32
N SER A 3 8.30 23.21 -0.88
CA SER A 3 8.70 22.43 -2.06
C SER A 3 10.06 22.92 -2.52
N ASP A 4 11.11 22.41 -1.89
CA ASP A 4 12.48 22.60 -2.35
C ASP A 4 12.67 21.77 -3.63
N GLU A 5 12.69 22.44 -4.78
CA GLU A 5 12.81 21.81 -6.10
C GLU A 5 14.17 21.14 -6.32
N THR A 6 15.15 21.42 -5.46
CA THR A 6 16.49 20.81 -5.50
C THR A 6 16.53 19.43 -4.84
N ARG A 7 15.50 19.07 -4.05
CA ARG A 7 15.45 17.76 -3.40
C ARG A 7 15.09 16.70 -4.44
N PRO A 8 15.98 15.76 -4.77
CA PRO A 8 15.64 14.69 -5.71
C PRO A 8 14.42 13.95 -5.17
N ARG A 9 13.40 13.76 -6.02
CA ARG A 9 12.25 12.90 -5.71
C ARG A 9 12.80 11.50 -5.41
N LYS A 10 12.93 11.18 -4.13
CA LYS A 10 13.22 9.82 -3.69
C LYS A 10 11.94 9.01 -3.83
N THR A 11 11.75 8.42 -4.99
CA THR A 11 10.82 7.31 -5.15
C THR A 11 11.45 6.12 -4.45
N HIS A 12 10.85 5.66 -3.35
CA HIS A 12 11.32 4.46 -2.63
C HIS A 12 11.13 3.17 -3.46
N ALA A 13 10.43 3.24 -4.59
CA ALA A 13 10.24 2.14 -5.52
C ALA A 13 11.35 2.17 -6.60
N THR A 14 12.44 1.45 -6.37
CA THR A 14 13.45 1.19 -7.40
C THR A 14 12.90 0.21 -8.43
N GLU A 15 13.46 0.19 -9.65
CA GLU A 15 13.05 -0.79 -10.68
C GLU A 15 13.20 -2.24 -10.20
N GLN A 16 14.22 -2.52 -9.39
CA GLN A 16 14.43 -3.82 -8.75
C GLN A 16 13.28 -4.19 -7.80
N LEU A 17 12.81 -3.23 -6.99
CA LEU A 17 11.66 -3.43 -6.11
C LEU A 17 10.37 -3.64 -6.91
N ILE A 18 10.17 -2.88 -7.98
CA ILE A 18 9.00 -3.05 -8.87
C ILE A 18 9.02 -4.44 -9.51
N ALA A 19 10.18 -4.87 -10.03
CA ALA A 19 10.34 -6.20 -10.63
C ALA A 19 10.12 -7.32 -9.60
N TYR A 20 10.55 -7.11 -8.35
CA TYR A 20 10.28 -8.04 -7.24
C TYR A 20 8.77 -8.15 -6.98
N PHE A 21 8.06 -7.02 -6.81
CA PHE A 21 6.62 -7.03 -6.52
C PHE A 21 5.78 -7.58 -7.67
N LYS A 22 6.21 -7.40 -8.93
CA LYS A 22 5.55 -8.00 -10.09
C LYS A 22 5.63 -9.52 -10.13
N LYS A 23 6.68 -10.12 -9.54
CA LYS A 23 6.88 -11.57 -9.50
C LYS A 23 6.15 -12.25 -8.35
N LEU A 24 5.56 -11.48 -7.43
CA LEU A 24 4.80 -12.04 -6.32
C LEU A 24 3.57 -12.78 -6.84
N SER A 25 3.24 -13.89 -6.17
CA SER A 25 1.96 -14.55 -6.39
C SER A 25 0.81 -13.64 -5.95
N LEU A 26 -0.37 -13.80 -6.53
CA LEU A 26 -1.57 -13.10 -6.07
C LEU A 26 -1.81 -13.25 -4.55
N PRO A 27 -1.71 -14.45 -3.94
CA PRO A 27 -1.71 -14.62 -2.49
C PRO A 27 -0.78 -13.65 -1.74
N ASP A 28 0.47 -13.55 -2.17
CA ASP A 28 1.48 -12.72 -1.52
C ASP A 28 1.18 -11.24 -1.69
N LYS A 29 0.74 -10.84 -2.90
CA LYS A 29 0.31 -9.47 -3.20
C LYS A 29 -0.84 -9.04 -2.27
N LEU A 30 -1.84 -9.91 -2.10
CA LEU A 30 -3.00 -9.64 -1.22
C LEU A 30 -2.61 -9.58 0.26
N SER A 31 -1.82 -10.53 0.73
CA SER A 31 -1.33 -10.57 2.13
C SER A 31 -0.55 -9.31 2.49
N GLN A 32 0.35 -8.89 1.60
CA GLN A 32 1.22 -7.75 1.85
C GLN A 32 0.45 -6.42 1.73
N ASN A 33 -0.51 -6.29 0.81
CA ASN A 33 -1.46 -5.17 0.79
C ASN A 33 -2.33 -5.10 2.06
N MET A 34 -2.77 -6.23 2.60
CA MET A 34 -3.51 -6.28 3.87
C MET A 34 -2.63 -5.81 5.04
N SER A 35 -1.35 -6.21 5.07
CA SER A 35 -0.39 -5.74 6.08
C SER A 35 -0.21 -4.22 6.02
N ILE A 36 0.00 -3.68 4.81
CA ILE A 36 0.09 -2.24 4.58
C ILE A 36 -1.18 -1.53 5.05
N TRP A 37 -2.35 -2.09 4.74
CA TRP A 37 -3.63 -1.53 5.19
C TRP A 37 -3.74 -1.50 6.71
N LYS A 38 -3.37 -2.57 7.42
CA LYS A 38 -3.32 -2.62 8.89
C LYS A 38 -2.36 -1.58 9.47
N SER A 39 -1.16 -1.46 8.91
CA SER A 39 -0.17 -0.45 9.33
C SER A 39 -0.68 0.98 9.10
N ASN A 40 -1.34 1.23 7.98
CA ASN A 40 -1.97 2.52 7.68
C ASN A 40 -3.13 2.81 8.65
N ALA A 41 -3.97 1.83 8.96
CA ALA A 41 -5.06 1.95 9.92
C ALA A 41 -4.52 2.26 11.34
N ALA A 42 -3.49 1.53 11.79
CA ALA A 42 -2.83 1.80 13.06
C ALA A 42 -2.18 3.19 13.11
N SER A 43 -1.57 3.61 11.99
CA SER A 43 -1.01 4.96 11.87
C SER A 43 -2.10 6.02 11.93
N LYS A 44 -3.23 5.83 11.23
CA LYS A 44 -4.40 6.72 11.31
C LYS A 44 -4.97 6.80 12.73
N ALA A 45 -5.05 5.69 13.46
CA ALA A 45 -5.47 5.70 14.86
C ALA A 45 -4.52 6.52 15.75
N LYS A 46 -3.19 6.35 15.57
CA LYS A 46 -2.17 7.17 16.26
C LYS A 46 -2.27 8.65 15.88
N THR A 47 -2.46 8.95 14.60
CA THR A 47 -2.64 10.32 14.11
C THR A 47 -3.95 10.92 14.62
N SER A 48 -5.04 10.15 14.72
CA SER A 48 -6.30 10.60 15.32
C SER A 48 -6.08 11.01 16.78
N ASN A 49 -5.40 10.17 17.57
CA ASN A 49 -5.05 10.51 18.96
C ASN A 49 -4.15 11.76 19.05
N TYR A 50 -3.26 11.96 18.08
CA TYR A 50 -2.40 13.15 18.00
C TYR A 50 -3.13 14.43 17.55
N LEU A 51 -4.13 14.30 16.66
CA LEU A 51 -4.91 15.42 16.11
C LEU A 51 -6.00 15.91 17.07
N ILE A 52 -6.42 15.11 18.05
CA ILE A 52 -7.26 15.57 19.16
C ILE A 52 -6.57 16.73 19.93
N ASP A 53 -5.23 16.75 19.97
CA ASP A 53 -4.43 17.77 20.67
C ASP A 53 -3.88 18.90 19.76
N LYS A 54 -3.95 18.81 18.42
CA LYS A 54 -3.32 19.83 17.53
C LYS A 54 -4.04 20.08 16.21
N ALA A 55 -3.92 21.33 15.75
CA ALA A 55 -4.47 21.85 14.49
C ALA A 55 -4.19 20.94 13.28
N SER A 56 -5.24 20.74 12.48
CA SER A 56 -5.28 19.87 11.29
C SER A 56 -4.10 20.10 10.34
N ARG A 57 -3.37 19.03 10.03
CA ARG A 57 -2.36 19.00 8.96
C ARG A 57 -2.90 18.14 7.81
N PRO A 58 -2.64 18.50 6.55
CA PRO A 58 -3.01 17.66 5.42
C PRO A 58 -2.33 16.29 5.56
N GLY A 59 -3.13 15.22 5.48
CA GLY A 59 -2.64 13.84 5.62
C GLY A 59 -1.73 13.44 4.46
N SER A 60 -0.73 12.60 4.75
CA SER A 60 0.10 11.97 3.73
C SER A 60 -0.72 11.00 2.89
N PRO A 61 -0.46 10.87 1.57
CA PRO A 61 -1.04 9.82 0.74
C PRO A 61 -0.85 8.45 1.39
N CYS A 62 -1.93 7.67 1.44
CA CYS A 62 -1.91 6.31 1.96
C CYS A 62 -0.97 5.48 1.09
N ALA A 63 0.10 4.91 1.66
CA ALA A 63 0.99 4.06 0.89
C ALA A 63 0.24 2.79 0.47
N SER A 64 0.11 2.55 -0.83
CA SER A 64 -0.20 1.24 -1.41
C SER A 64 0.89 0.97 -2.45
N LEU A 65 1.79 0.03 -2.14
CA LEU A 65 3.00 -0.20 -2.93
C LEU A 65 2.80 -1.29 -3.99
N ILE A 66 1.89 -2.24 -3.73
CA ILE A 66 1.72 -3.44 -4.56
C ILE A 66 0.48 -3.28 -5.42
N THR A 67 0.72 -3.16 -6.71
CA THR A 67 -0.35 -3.08 -7.72
C THR A 67 -0.90 -4.48 -7.98
N ILE A 68 -2.24 -4.60 -7.98
CA ILE A 68 -2.96 -5.77 -8.51
C ILE A 68 -3.16 -5.52 -10.00
N ASP A 69 -2.54 -6.33 -10.85
CA ASP A 69 -2.58 -6.19 -12.30
C ASP A 69 -3.81 -6.87 -12.93
N GLN A 70 -3.96 -6.77 -14.25
CA GLN A 70 -5.13 -7.30 -14.93
C GLN A 70 -5.21 -8.83 -14.87
N ASP A 71 -4.07 -9.52 -14.90
CA ASP A 71 -4.01 -10.98 -14.83
C ASP A 71 -4.43 -11.46 -13.42
N ASP A 72 -3.98 -10.74 -12.38
CA ASP A 72 -4.44 -10.94 -11.01
C ASP A 72 -5.96 -10.77 -10.92
N TRP A 73 -6.53 -9.72 -11.53
CA TRP A 73 -7.97 -9.49 -11.52
C TRP A 73 -8.75 -10.58 -12.24
N ASP A 74 -8.23 -11.08 -13.36
CA ASP A 74 -8.84 -12.18 -14.11
C ASP A 74 -8.85 -13.47 -13.27
N LEU A 75 -7.79 -13.72 -12.49
CA LEU A 75 -7.74 -14.84 -11.56
C LEU A 75 -8.78 -14.71 -10.43
N ILE A 76 -8.89 -13.51 -9.81
CA ILE A 76 -9.90 -13.22 -8.79
C ILE A 76 -11.32 -13.45 -9.30
N ARG A 77 -11.61 -13.06 -10.55
CA ARG A 77 -12.95 -13.23 -11.14
C ARG A 77 -13.28 -14.68 -11.47
N ARG A 78 -12.27 -15.48 -11.83
CA ARG A 78 -12.45 -16.88 -12.25
C ARG A 78 -12.54 -17.85 -11.07
N ASP A 79 -11.80 -17.58 -10.01
CA ASP A 79 -11.73 -18.48 -8.85
C ASP A 79 -12.63 -18.00 -7.69
N LYS A 80 -13.82 -18.59 -7.59
CA LYS A 80 -14.79 -18.31 -6.52
C LYS A 80 -14.31 -18.70 -5.13
N TYR A 81 -13.37 -19.64 -5.02
CA TYR A 81 -12.86 -20.17 -3.76
C TYR A 81 -11.47 -19.64 -3.42
N LEU A 82 -10.94 -18.72 -4.23
CA LEU A 82 -9.62 -18.11 -4.05
C LEU A 82 -9.41 -17.66 -2.60
N PHE A 83 -10.41 -16.98 -2.01
CA PHE A 83 -10.31 -16.46 -0.66
C PHE A 83 -10.46 -17.52 0.44
N GLU A 84 -11.03 -18.69 0.14
CA GLU A 84 -11.10 -19.81 1.08
C GLU A 84 -9.75 -20.51 1.25
N SER A 85 -8.87 -20.38 0.23
CA SER A 85 -7.50 -20.90 0.26
C SER A 85 -6.54 -20.07 1.12
N PHE A 86 -6.93 -18.86 1.54
CA PHE A 86 -6.10 -17.95 2.36
C PHE A 86 -6.23 -18.17 3.88
N LYS A 87 -6.57 -19.37 4.34
CA LYS A 87 -6.68 -19.69 5.78
C LYS A 87 -5.33 -19.79 6.49
#